data_AF-A0A5B2V8R9-F1
#
_entry.id   AF-A0A5B2V8R9-F1
#
_cell.length_a   1.000
_cell.length_b   1.000
_cell.length_c   1.000
_cell.angle_alpha   90.00
_cell.angle_beta   90.00
_cell.angle_gamma   90.00
#
_symmetry.space_group_name_H-M   'P 1'
#
loop_
_entity.id
_entity.type
_entity.pdbx_description
1 polymer ?
#
loop_
_entity_poly.entity_id
_entity_poly.type
_entity_poly.pdbx_seq_one_letter_code
_entity_poly.pdbx_strand_id
1 'polypeptide(L)'
;MLRRALILLLLAASPALAAPALDGLPKRVQDDLWEMIRACNAAGGRPGDPMRALEAVDLDGDGTPDLVLDEARFPCAGLKAGALCPSVGCSTYVTLSDRGRWRPALDVVGGYCIDRAETPARFMTVQKQYLADGGGYILNVRYRFRNGMAFQDGRGRC
;
A
#
# COMPACT_ATOMS: atom_id res chain seq x y z
N MET A 1 -35.14 59.70 1.10
CA MET A 1 -35.47 58.26 1.23
C MET A 1 -34.49 57.46 0.37
N LEU A 2 -33.44 56.85 0.93
CA LEU A 2 -32.55 55.96 0.16
C LEU A 2 -32.19 54.75 1.03
N ARG A 3 -32.88 53.64 0.77
CA ARG A 3 -32.66 52.33 1.39
C ARG A 3 -31.36 51.74 0.85
N ARG A 4 -30.31 51.66 1.68
CA ARG A 4 -29.11 50.86 1.38
C ARG A 4 -29.38 49.41 1.77
N ALA A 5 -29.61 48.57 0.76
CA ALA A 5 -29.69 47.12 0.91
C ALA A 5 -28.28 46.54 1.08
N LEU A 6 -28.01 45.91 2.22
CA LEU A 6 -26.78 45.20 2.51
C LEU A 6 -26.97 43.73 2.12
N ILE A 7 -26.41 43.32 0.98
CA ILE A 7 -26.39 41.92 0.54
C ILE A 7 -25.22 41.23 1.25
N LEU A 8 -25.51 40.38 2.24
CA LEU A 8 -24.52 39.47 2.82
C LEU A 8 -24.24 38.34 1.83
N LEU A 9 -23.06 38.36 1.21
CA LEU A 9 -22.51 37.24 0.47
C LEU A 9 -22.04 36.17 1.47
N LEU A 10 -22.80 35.09 1.65
CA LEU A 10 -22.29 33.89 2.33
C LEU A 10 -21.26 33.21 1.40
N LEU A 11 -19.97 33.36 1.70
CA LEU A 11 -18.93 32.51 1.13
C LEU A 11 -19.11 31.09 1.69
N ALA A 12 -19.61 30.17 0.86
CA ALA A 12 -19.57 28.75 1.12
C ALA A 12 -18.10 28.28 1.07
N ALA A 13 -17.47 28.14 2.25
CA ALA A 13 -16.19 27.47 2.38
C ALA A 13 -16.38 25.99 2.03
N SER A 14 -16.03 25.60 0.80
CA SER A 14 -15.98 24.20 0.42
C SER A 14 -14.81 23.54 1.17
N PRO A 15 -15.02 22.39 1.84
CA PRO A 15 -13.91 21.64 2.42
C PRO A 15 -13.02 21.18 1.26
N ALA A 16 -11.82 21.75 1.15
CA ALA A 16 -10.79 21.21 0.29
C ALA A 16 -10.47 19.80 0.82
N LEU A 17 -10.72 18.78 0.00
CA LEU A 17 -10.20 17.44 0.22
C LEU A 17 -8.68 17.57 0.34
N ALA A 18 -8.15 17.41 1.55
CA ALA A 18 -6.72 17.38 1.77
C ALA A 18 -6.13 16.24 0.94
N ALA A 19 -5.13 16.57 0.11
CA ALA A 19 -4.38 15.55 -0.59
C ALA A 19 -3.74 14.60 0.43
N PRO A 20 -3.65 13.29 0.13
CA PRO A 20 -2.94 12.34 0.98
C PRO A 20 -1.49 12.82 1.15
N ALA A 21 -1.06 13.01 2.40
CA ALA A 21 0.28 13.47 2.72
C ALA A 21 1.27 12.32 2.53
N LEU A 22 1.81 12.17 1.32
CA LEU A 22 2.83 11.16 1.00
C LEU A 22 4.23 11.56 1.45
N ASP A 23 4.46 12.85 1.76
CA ASP A 23 5.77 13.45 2.02
C ASP A 23 6.55 12.82 3.19
N GLY A 24 5.88 12.09 4.09
CA GLY A 24 6.51 11.37 5.20
C GLY A 24 6.96 9.94 4.88
N LEU A 25 6.65 9.42 3.69
CA LEU A 25 6.95 8.05 3.30
C LEU A 25 8.34 7.92 2.66
N PRO A 26 8.92 6.71 2.59
CA PRO A 26 10.15 6.50 1.84
C PRO A 26 9.97 6.86 0.36
N LYS A 27 10.95 7.51 -0.27
CA LYS A 27 10.83 8.02 -1.65
C LYS A 27 10.29 6.98 -2.64
N ARG A 28 10.79 5.74 -2.60
CA ARG A 28 10.29 4.67 -3.48
C ARG A 28 8.80 4.40 -3.27
N VAL A 29 8.34 4.32 -2.03
CA VAL A 29 6.91 4.14 -1.71
C VAL A 29 6.09 5.33 -2.23
N GLN A 30 6.59 6.55 -2.11
CA GLN A 30 5.92 7.73 -2.70
C GLN A 30 5.81 7.61 -4.22
N ASP A 31 6.92 7.26 -4.89
CA ASP A 31 6.98 7.14 -6.35
C ASP A 31 5.99 6.07 -6.85
N ASP A 32 5.95 4.91 -6.19
CA ASP A 32 5.06 3.80 -6.50
C ASP A 32 3.58 4.20 -6.29
N LEU A 33 3.25 4.89 -5.19
CA LEU A 33 1.89 5.40 -4.95
C LEU A 33 1.46 6.42 -6.02
N TRP A 34 2.36 7.32 -6.40
CA TRP A 34 2.09 8.26 -7.48
C TRP A 34 1.94 7.57 -8.84
N GLU A 35 2.69 6.49 -9.08
CA GLU A 35 2.54 5.68 -10.28
C GLU A 35 1.17 5.01 -10.36
N MET A 36 0.69 4.41 -9.27
CA MET A 36 -0.64 3.82 -9.21
C MET A 36 -1.75 4.87 -9.44
N ILE A 37 -1.60 6.08 -8.88
CA ILE A 37 -2.51 7.20 -9.14
C ILE A 37 -2.52 7.57 -10.63
N ARG A 38 -1.34 7.68 -11.26
CA ARG A 38 -1.24 7.99 -12.70
C ARG A 38 -1.84 6.89 -13.56
N ALA A 39 -1.53 5.63 -13.25
CA ALA A 39 -2.05 4.47 -13.97
C ALA A 39 -3.57 4.39 -13.90
N CYS A 40 -4.15 4.60 -12.72
CA CYS A 40 -5.60 4.63 -12.54
C CYS A 40 -6.28 5.71 -13.39
N ASN A 41 -5.75 6.94 -13.38
CA ASN A 41 -6.27 8.02 -14.23
C ASN A 41 -6.13 7.69 -15.72
N ALA A 42 -4.98 7.17 -16.14
CA ALA A 42 -4.70 6.84 -17.54
C ALA A 42 -5.64 5.74 -18.08
N ALA A 43 -6.06 4.82 -17.22
CA ALA A 43 -7.04 3.77 -17.53
C ALA A 43 -8.51 4.25 -17.47
N GLY A 44 -8.77 5.55 -17.23
CA GLY A 44 -10.11 6.11 -17.13
C GLY A 44 -10.81 5.86 -15.78
N GLY A 45 -10.07 5.37 -14.78
CA GLY A 45 -10.54 5.20 -13.42
C GLY A 45 -10.45 6.49 -12.60
N ARG A 46 -10.92 6.42 -11.35
CA ARG A 46 -10.80 7.48 -10.35
C ARG A 46 -9.99 6.98 -9.16
N PRO A 47 -8.79 7.52 -8.92
CA PRO A 47 -7.98 7.15 -7.76
C PRO A 47 -8.73 7.42 -6.46
N GLY A 48 -8.72 6.45 -5.55
CA GLY A 48 -9.13 6.63 -4.16
C GLY A 48 -7.96 7.09 -3.29
N ASP A 49 -8.07 6.82 -1.99
CA ASP A 49 -6.99 7.09 -1.04
C ASP A 49 -5.81 6.12 -1.26
N PRO A 50 -4.63 6.59 -1.72
CA PRO A 50 -3.45 5.75 -1.94
C PRO A 50 -2.97 5.06 -0.66
N MET A 51 -3.22 5.64 0.52
CA MET A 51 -2.78 5.07 1.80
C MET A 51 -3.45 3.72 2.09
N ARG A 52 -4.54 3.36 1.42
CA ARG A 52 -5.16 2.03 1.54
C ARG A 52 -4.31 0.89 0.96
N ALA A 53 -3.40 1.21 0.05
CA ALA A 53 -2.39 0.28 -0.46
C ALA A 53 -1.25 0.07 0.53
N LEU A 54 -1.18 0.85 1.61
CA LEU A 54 -0.17 0.68 2.66
C LEU A 54 -0.74 -0.01 3.89
N GLU A 55 0.11 -0.84 4.49
CA GLU A 55 -0.08 -1.38 5.82
C GLU A 55 1.17 -1.09 6.66
N ALA A 56 0.96 -0.48 7.82
CA ALA A 56 2.00 -0.23 8.80
C ALA A 56 1.98 -1.36 9.84
N VAL A 57 3.11 -2.05 10.01
CA VAL A 57 3.25 -3.20 10.91
C VAL A 57 4.70 -3.33 11.38
N ASP A 58 4.92 -3.59 12.65
CA ASP A 58 6.26 -3.92 13.17
C ASP A 58 6.55 -5.41 12.90
N LEU A 59 7.37 -5.69 11.87
CA LEU A 59 7.70 -7.03 11.38
C LEU A 59 9.00 -7.59 11.96
N ASP A 60 9.91 -6.73 12.40
CA ASP A 60 11.22 -7.13 12.96
C ASP A 60 11.34 -6.94 14.48
N GLY A 61 10.33 -6.32 15.09
CA GLY A 61 10.13 -6.21 16.53
C GLY A 61 10.89 -5.07 17.18
N ASP A 62 11.26 -4.03 16.43
CA ASP A 62 12.00 -2.88 16.95
C ASP A 62 11.09 -1.77 17.54
N GLY A 63 9.77 -1.95 17.46
CA GLY A 63 8.76 -1.03 17.97
C GLY A 63 8.42 0.13 17.04
N THR A 64 9.08 0.25 15.88
CA THR A 64 8.79 1.23 14.83
C THR A 64 8.07 0.53 13.67
N PRO A 65 6.96 1.11 13.14
CA PRO A 65 6.25 0.45 12.05
C PRO A 65 7.06 0.36 10.75
N ASP A 66 7.12 -0.84 10.21
CA ASP A 66 7.51 -1.12 8.84
C ASP A 66 6.35 -0.84 7.89
N LEU A 67 6.65 -0.76 6.59
CA LEU A 67 5.64 -0.50 5.57
C LEU A 67 5.56 -1.67 4.61
N VAL A 68 4.34 -2.16 4.40
CA VAL A 68 3.97 -3.08 3.33
C VAL A 68 3.12 -2.32 2.33
N LEU A 69 3.64 -2.14 1.12
CA LEU A 69 2.92 -1.61 -0.03
C LEU A 69 2.36 -2.77 -0.84
N ASP A 70 1.05 -2.81 -1.04
CA ASP A 70 0.34 -3.82 -1.80
C ASP A 70 -0.52 -3.16 -2.87
N GLU A 71 -0.08 -3.33 -4.11
CA GLU A 71 -0.72 -2.78 -5.29
C GLU A 71 -2.14 -3.32 -5.48
N ALA A 72 -2.42 -4.57 -5.05
CA ALA A 72 -3.75 -5.16 -5.17
C ALA A 72 -4.80 -4.43 -4.31
N ARG A 73 -4.35 -3.74 -3.26
CA ARG A 73 -5.20 -2.95 -2.35
C ARG A 73 -5.41 -1.52 -2.81
N PHE A 74 -4.77 -1.07 -3.89
CA PHE A 74 -4.92 0.28 -4.38
C PHE A 74 -6.35 0.54 -4.89
N PRO A 75 -7.07 1.53 -4.35
CA PRO A 75 -8.43 1.82 -4.77
C PRO A 75 -8.44 2.59 -6.09
N CYS A 76 -8.96 1.97 -7.16
CA CYS A 76 -9.23 2.64 -8.43
C CYS A 76 -10.69 2.41 -8.86
N ALA A 77 -11.55 3.40 -8.58
CA ALA A 77 -12.98 3.28 -8.88
C ALA A 77 -13.25 3.32 -10.38
N GLY A 78 -14.18 2.49 -10.85
CA GLY A 78 -14.51 2.35 -12.28
C GLY A 78 -13.73 1.26 -13.00
N LEU A 79 -12.74 0.65 -12.35
CA LEU A 79 -12.01 -0.52 -12.83
C LEU A 79 -12.26 -1.73 -11.91
N LYS A 80 -11.95 -2.94 -12.41
CA LYS A 80 -11.95 -4.16 -11.59
C LYS A 80 -10.76 -4.12 -10.62
N ALA A 81 -10.89 -4.78 -9.47
CA ALA A 81 -9.76 -4.96 -8.55
C ALA A 81 -8.58 -5.64 -9.28
N GLY A 82 -7.36 -5.17 -9.03
CA GLY A 82 -6.15 -5.66 -9.70
C GLY A 82 -6.03 -5.27 -11.19
N ALA A 83 -6.94 -4.48 -11.76
CA ALA A 83 -6.88 -4.08 -13.18
C ALA A 83 -5.65 -3.23 -13.55
N LEU A 84 -4.96 -2.67 -12.55
CA LEU A 84 -3.72 -1.92 -12.74
C LEU A 84 -2.47 -2.80 -12.65
N CYS A 85 -2.62 -4.03 -12.15
CA CYS A 85 -1.49 -4.93 -11.94
C CYS A 85 -1.00 -5.48 -13.28
N PRO A 86 0.33 -5.69 -13.42
CA PRO A 86 0.89 -6.41 -14.55
C PRO A 86 0.28 -7.80 -14.73
N SER A 87 0.45 -8.39 -15.92
CA SER A 87 -0.06 -9.73 -16.23
C SER A 87 0.49 -10.80 -15.28
N VAL A 88 1.70 -10.62 -14.75
CA VAL A 88 2.30 -11.55 -13.77
C VAL A 88 1.68 -11.47 -12.37
N GLY A 89 0.86 -10.44 -12.09
CA GLY A 89 0.21 -10.19 -10.81
C GLY A 89 0.63 -8.86 -10.18
N CYS A 90 -0.03 -8.50 -9.07
CA CYS A 90 0.23 -7.29 -8.30
C CYS A 90 1.51 -7.42 -7.46
N SER A 91 2.23 -6.32 -7.31
CA SER A 91 3.42 -6.27 -6.46
C SER A 91 3.07 -6.08 -4.98
N THR A 92 3.85 -6.75 -4.12
CA THR A 92 3.95 -6.48 -2.68
C THR A 92 5.39 -6.08 -2.38
N TYR A 93 5.58 -4.88 -1.86
CA TYR A 93 6.87 -4.31 -1.52
C TYR A 93 6.96 -3.99 -0.02
N VAL A 94 7.98 -4.51 0.66
CA VAL A 94 8.19 -4.34 2.09
C VAL A 94 9.43 -3.50 2.34
N THR A 95 9.29 -2.46 3.14
CA THR A 95 10.41 -1.69 3.70
C THR A 95 10.42 -1.77 5.20
N LEU A 96 11.58 -2.11 5.77
CA LEU A 96 11.78 -2.13 7.21
C LEU A 96 12.29 -0.78 7.70
N SER A 97 11.78 -0.34 8.83
CA SER A 97 12.29 0.81 9.54
C SER A 97 13.64 0.46 10.22
N ASP A 98 14.57 1.41 10.24
CA ASP A 98 15.89 1.29 10.83
C ASP A 98 16.36 2.70 11.22
N ARG A 99 16.19 3.04 12.50
CA ARG A 99 16.62 4.32 13.10
C ARG A 99 16.10 5.55 12.33
N GLY A 100 14.80 5.57 12.05
CA GLY A 100 14.14 6.67 11.37
C GLY A 100 14.38 6.73 9.86
N ARG A 101 14.96 5.68 9.27
CA ARG A 101 15.03 5.47 7.82
C ARG A 101 14.36 4.17 7.46
N TRP A 102 13.81 4.08 6.25
CA TRP A 102 13.28 2.81 5.75
C TRP A 102 14.22 2.21 4.71
N ARG A 103 14.38 0.90 4.76
CA ARG A 103 15.24 0.13 3.86
C ARG A 103 14.43 -0.94 3.14
N PRO A 104 14.65 -1.16 1.83
CA PRO A 104 14.02 -2.26 1.12
C PRO A 104 14.36 -3.61 1.77
N ALA A 105 13.35 -4.47 1.98
CA ALA A 105 13.56 -5.79 2.57
C ALA A 105 12.98 -6.94 1.74
N LEU A 106 11.86 -6.71 1.04
CA LEU A 106 11.23 -7.71 0.19
C LEU A 106 10.50 -7.02 -0.97
N ASP A 107 10.56 -7.62 -2.16
CA ASP A 107 9.81 -7.19 -3.34
C ASP A 107 9.40 -8.44 -4.11
N VAL A 108 8.10 -8.69 -4.20
CA VAL A 108 7.54 -9.94 -4.71
C VAL A 108 6.22 -9.68 -5.43
N VAL A 109 5.92 -10.50 -6.42
CA VAL A 109 4.60 -10.55 -7.02
C VAL A 109 3.73 -11.56 -6.26
N GLY A 110 2.53 -11.13 -5.87
CA GLY A 110 1.58 -11.95 -5.11
C GLY A 110 0.99 -11.22 -3.92
N GLY A 111 -0.07 -11.80 -3.36
CA GLY A 111 -0.68 -11.31 -2.12
C GLY A 111 0.10 -11.74 -0.88
N TYR A 112 -0.34 -11.30 0.29
CA TYR A 112 0.26 -11.68 1.55
C TYR A 112 -0.77 -11.76 2.68
N CYS A 113 -0.37 -12.41 3.75
CA CYS A 113 -0.99 -12.26 5.05
C CYS A 113 0.10 -12.10 6.12
N ILE A 114 -0.21 -11.34 7.16
CA ILE A 114 0.66 -11.18 8.34
C ILE A 114 0.20 -12.18 9.39
N ASP A 115 1.15 -12.93 9.96
CA ASP A 115 0.89 -13.79 11.11
C ASP A 115 0.76 -12.92 12.36
N ARG A 116 -0.49 -12.75 12.81
CA ARG A 116 -0.85 -11.92 13.96
C ARG A 116 -1.04 -12.74 15.25
N ALA A 117 -0.61 -14.01 15.27
CA ALA A 117 -0.66 -14.83 16.48
C ALA A 117 0.34 -14.38 17.56
N GLU A 118 1.39 -13.64 17.16
CA GLU A 118 2.39 -13.05 18.06
C GLU A 118 2.38 -11.51 17.94
N THR A 119 2.74 -10.83 19.03
CA THR A 119 2.89 -9.36 19.08
C THR A 119 4.30 -9.00 19.55
N PRO A 120 5.11 -8.28 18.76
CA PRO A 120 4.82 -7.81 17.39
C PRO A 120 4.72 -8.98 16.40
N ALA A 121 4.09 -8.75 15.24
CA ALA A 121 3.90 -9.78 14.23
C ALA A 121 5.25 -10.16 13.61
N ARG A 122 5.72 -11.39 13.80
CA ARG A 122 7.11 -11.75 13.43
C ARG A 122 7.23 -12.39 12.05
N PHE A 123 6.11 -12.77 11.47
CA PHE A 123 6.08 -13.49 10.21
C PHE A 123 5.08 -12.89 9.23
N MET A 124 5.47 -12.90 7.97
CA MET A 124 4.61 -12.59 6.83
C MET A 124 4.64 -13.80 5.90
N THR A 125 3.46 -14.27 5.48
CA THR A 125 3.37 -15.28 4.43
C THR A 125 3.01 -14.60 3.13
N VAL A 126 3.84 -14.77 2.10
CA VAL A 126 3.56 -14.31 0.74
C VAL A 126 2.93 -15.46 -0.03
N GLN A 127 1.78 -15.18 -0.65
CA GLN A 127 1.09 -16.06 -1.59
C GLN A 127 1.54 -15.74 -3.02
N LYS A 128 2.51 -16.50 -3.53
CA LYS A 128 2.97 -16.33 -4.91
C LYS A 128 2.08 -17.12 -5.86
N GLN A 129 1.45 -16.43 -6.79
CA GLN A 129 0.83 -17.06 -7.96
C GLN A 129 1.89 -17.18 -9.06
N TYR A 130 2.14 -18.40 -9.53
CA TYR A 130 3.17 -18.64 -10.56
C TYR A 130 2.67 -18.42 -12.00
N LEU A 131 1.36 -18.28 -12.21
CA LEU A 131 0.78 -18.13 -13.54
C LEU A 131 -0.06 -16.85 -13.63
N ALA A 132 0.13 -16.13 -14.74
CA ALA A 132 -0.56 -14.89 -15.09
C ALA A 132 -2.09 -15.05 -15.28
N ASP A 133 -2.56 -16.28 -15.46
CA ASP A 133 -3.98 -16.63 -15.66
C ASP A 133 -4.71 -16.99 -14.36
N GLY A 134 -4.02 -16.95 -13.21
CA GLY A 134 -4.56 -17.38 -11.92
C GLY A 134 -4.69 -18.91 -11.77
N GLY A 135 -4.27 -19.71 -12.75
CA GLY A 135 -4.38 -21.17 -12.77
C GLY A 135 -3.25 -21.93 -12.09
N GLY A 136 -2.35 -21.24 -11.38
CA GLY A 136 -1.13 -21.82 -10.81
C GLY A 136 -1.27 -22.38 -9.40
N TYR A 137 -0.32 -23.22 -9.00
CA TYR A 137 -0.13 -23.60 -7.60
C TYR A 137 0.24 -22.35 -6.78
N ILE A 138 -0.54 -22.04 -5.75
CA ILE A 138 -0.20 -21.00 -4.79
C ILE A 138 0.95 -21.52 -3.92
N LEU A 139 2.10 -20.86 -4.00
CA LEU A 139 3.22 -21.12 -3.09
C LEU A 139 3.17 -20.11 -1.93
N ASN A 140 2.83 -20.62 -0.75
CA ASN A 140 2.87 -19.85 0.49
C ASN A 140 4.28 -19.92 1.09
N VAL A 141 5.04 -18.84 0.95
CA VAL A 141 6.39 -18.73 1.54
C VAL A 141 6.31 -17.88 2.79
N ARG A 142 6.72 -18.44 3.93
CA ARG A 142 6.82 -17.70 5.19
C ARG A 142 8.13 -16.94 5.23
N TYR A 143 8.08 -15.68 5.63
CA TYR A 143 9.24 -14.82 5.83
C TYR A 143 9.27 -14.34 7.27
N ARG A 144 10.49 -14.23 7.81
CA ARG A 144 10.80 -13.52 9.04
C ARG A 144 11.70 -12.33 8.72
N PHE A 145 11.50 -11.21 9.40
CA PHE A 145 12.29 -10.00 9.22
C PHE A 145 13.22 -9.81 10.43
N ARG A 146 14.48 -9.44 10.17
CA ARG A 146 15.46 -9.09 11.20
C ARG A 146 16.64 -8.37 10.57
N ASN A 147 17.27 -7.45 11.30
CA ASN A 147 18.48 -6.75 10.85
C ASN A 147 18.33 -6.11 9.45
N GLY A 148 17.14 -5.56 9.15
CA GLY A 148 16.86 -4.93 7.86
C GLY A 148 16.78 -5.90 6.67
N MET A 149 16.55 -7.20 6.89
CA MET A 149 16.45 -8.21 5.82
C MET A 149 15.28 -9.17 6.03
N ALA A 150 14.76 -9.69 4.91
CA ALA A 150 13.77 -10.78 4.91
C ALA A 150 14.47 -12.15 4.77
N PHE A 151 14.09 -13.10 5.62
CA PHE A 151 14.59 -14.48 5.61
C PHE A 151 13.43 -15.43 5.33
N GLN A 152 13.56 -16.28 4.31
CA GLN A 152 12.61 -17.36 4.12
C GLN A 152 12.69 -18.34 5.29
N ASP A 153 11.53 -18.67 5.86
CA ASP A 153 11.37 -19.49 7.05
C ASP A 153 10.39 -20.65 6.76
N GLY A 154 10.48 -21.20 5.55
CA GLY A 154 9.69 -22.34 5.10
C GLY A 154 8.34 -21.99 4.49
N ARG A 155 7.38 -22.91 4.65
CA ARG A 155 6.01 -22.74 4.13
C ARG A 155 5.11 -22.09 5.16
N GLY A 156 4.34 -21.11 4.70
CA GLY A 156 3.38 -20.40 5.54
C GLY A 156 1.93 -20.82 5.28
N ARG A 157 1.01 -20.14 5.96
CA ARG A 157 -0.43 -20.21 5.71
C ARG A 157 -1.01 -18.81 5.70
N CYS A 158 -1.86 -18.58 4.71
CA CYS A 158 -2.98 -17.67 4.76
C CYS A 158 -4.23 -18.56 4.54
#